data_AF-A0A9E3X1A2-F1
#
_entry.id   AF-A0A9E3X1A2-F1
#
_cell.length_a   1.000
_cell.length_b   1.000
_cell.length_c   1.000
_cell.angle_alpha   90.00
_cell.angle_beta   90.00
_cell.angle_gamma   90.00
#
_symmetry.space_group_name_H-M   'P 1'
#
loop_
_entity.id
_entity.type
_entity.pdbx_description
1 polymer ?
#
loop_
_entity_poly.entity_id
_entity_poly.type
_entity_poly.pdbx_seq_one_letter_code
_entity_poly.pdbx_strand_id
1 'polypeptide(L)'
;HTQKRGLDPTLAKGLAVYLNSSLVDLYFRQFSGHTQVNATDLRTLHYPDVDSLIRLGKQVNGSFPSQKEIDAFIEREISQVIPHSQSDSNPMTIQQKIEDALTILDELGMPRGQRNERSALTLLALLGLTPELAWEGASAPLIGITPIMDFVKEHYARTYAPNTRETFRRQTMHQFVDAGLVVMNPDQPDRAVNSPKWVYQIEQQALELFRTFGTEEWETNLEIYFSNRRTLAETYAKQREMLRIPLVFGETSELYLTPGNHSQLIQAVIEEFGPRFAPGAEVLYLGDTGAKLGHFEEAIFQELGLAFDSHGKFPDVVLYHRDEHWLFLIEAVTSHGPIDAKRHTELANLFSDTTAGLIYVTAFPNYQTMGKYFNQISWETEVWVAEMPTHLIHYDGKRFLGPYNR
;
A
#
# COMPACT_ATOMS: atom_id res chain seq x y z
N HIS A 1 -20.28 -43.98 8.04
CA HIS A 1 -20.92 -45.29 8.33
C HIS A 1 -20.41 -45.78 9.68
N THR A 2 -21.17 -46.61 10.39
CA THR A 2 -20.69 -47.31 11.60
C THR A 2 -20.79 -48.81 11.33
N GLN A 3 -19.68 -49.54 11.41
CA GLN A 3 -19.64 -50.98 11.11
C GLN A 3 -20.30 -51.36 9.77
N LYS A 4 -20.02 -50.59 8.71
CA LYS A 4 -20.60 -50.74 7.36
C LYS A 4 -22.12 -50.53 7.26
N ARG A 5 -22.76 -50.01 8.31
CA ARG A 5 -24.16 -49.54 8.28
C ARG A 5 -24.23 -48.03 8.14
N GLY A 6 -25.29 -47.53 7.50
CA GLY A 6 -25.56 -46.09 7.39
C GLY A 6 -25.55 -45.42 8.76
N LEU A 7 -25.15 -44.15 8.81
CA LEU A 7 -25.29 -43.36 10.04
C LEU A 7 -26.76 -43.00 10.25
N ASP A 8 -27.14 -42.76 11.50
CA ASP A 8 -28.43 -42.14 11.80
C ASP A 8 -28.56 -40.82 11.01
N PRO A 9 -29.70 -40.55 10.33
CA PRO A 9 -29.86 -39.37 9.50
C PRO A 9 -29.61 -38.05 10.24
N THR A 10 -29.97 -37.98 11.52
CA THR A 10 -29.77 -36.78 12.35
C THR A 10 -28.29 -36.60 12.65
N LEU A 11 -27.61 -37.68 13.05
CA LEU A 11 -26.17 -37.65 13.28
C LEU A 11 -25.38 -37.29 12.00
N ALA A 12 -25.80 -37.83 10.86
CA ALA A 12 -25.18 -37.54 9.57
C ALA A 12 -25.33 -36.05 9.19
N LYS A 13 -26.51 -35.47 9.41
CA LYS A 13 -26.76 -34.03 9.22
C LYS A 13 -25.87 -33.19 10.14
N GLY A 14 -25.77 -33.56 11.41
CA GLY A 14 -24.92 -32.86 12.38
C GLY A 14 -23.45 -32.88 12.03
N LEU A 15 -22.95 -34.04 11.60
CA LEU A 15 -21.58 -34.19 11.11
C LEU A 15 -21.34 -33.35 9.84
N ALA A 16 -22.32 -33.29 8.94
CA ALA A 16 -22.24 -32.44 7.74
C ALA A 16 -22.21 -30.95 8.11
N VAL A 17 -23.03 -30.48 9.05
CA VAL A 17 -22.99 -29.11 9.56
C VAL A 17 -21.63 -28.79 10.16
N TYR A 18 -21.11 -29.65 11.05
CA TYR A 18 -19.79 -29.44 11.66
C TYR A 18 -18.66 -29.37 10.63
N LEU A 19 -18.59 -30.33 9.71
CA LEU A 19 -17.52 -30.38 8.71
C LEU A 19 -17.59 -29.28 7.65
N ASN A 20 -18.77 -28.67 7.45
CA ASN A 20 -18.94 -27.51 6.55
C ASN A 20 -18.89 -26.17 7.31
N SER A 21 -18.55 -26.17 8.60
CA SER A 21 -18.41 -24.93 9.36
C SER A 21 -17.13 -24.19 9.02
N SER A 22 -17.18 -22.87 9.11
CA SER A 22 -15.99 -22.02 8.94
C SER A 22 -14.93 -22.33 10.00
N LEU A 23 -15.34 -22.80 11.18
CA LEU A 23 -14.44 -23.25 12.25
C LEU A 23 -13.56 -24.42 11.82
N VAL A 24 -14.14 -25.46 11.20
CA VAL A 24 -13.39 -26.64 10.75
C VAL A 24 -12.51 -26.30 9.55
N ASP A 25 -13.00 -25.46 8.63
CA ASP A 25 -12.20 -24.96 7.52
C ASP A 25 -10.97 -24.16 8.02
N LEU A 26 -11.17 -23.29 9.01
CA LEU A 26 -10.10 -22.53 9.66
C LEU A 26 -9.07 -23.45 10.33
N TYR A 27 -9.52 -24.48 11.05
CA TYR A 27 -8.64 -25.48 11.64
C TYR A 27 -7.73 -26.13 10.58
N PHE A 28 -8.29 -26.55 9.44
CA PHE A 28 -7.50 -27.15 8.37
C PHE A 28 -6.53 -26.15 7.71
N ARG A 29 -6.95 -24.91 7.49
CA ARG A 29 -6.05 -23.87 6.94
C ARG A 29 -4.86 -23.57 7.86
N GLN A 30 -5.08 -23.56 9.18
CA GLN A 30 -4.03 -23.27 10.16
C GLN A 30 -3.05 -24.43 10.37
N PHE A 31 -3.51 -25.68 10.37
CA PHE A 31 -2.67 -26.83 10.71
C PHE A 31 -2.10 -27.59 9.50
N SER A 32 -2.81 -27.62 8.38
CA SER A 32 -2.41 -28.45 7.23
C SER A 32 -1.69 -27.66 6.14
N GLY A 33 -1.88 -26.33 6.07
CA GLY A 33 -1.21 -25.47 5.07
C GLY A 33 -1.54 -25.79 3.60
N HIS A 34 -2.50 -26.68 3.36
CA HIS A 34 -2.96 -27.11 2.04
C HIS A 34 -4.48 -27.19 1.98
N THR A 35 -5.06 -26.96 0.81
CA THR A 35 -6.52 -26.95 0.59
C THR A 35 -7.13 -28.33 0.38
N GLN A 36 -6.32 -29.39 0.34
CA GLN A 36 -6.79 -30.76 0.14
C GLN A 36 -6.97 -31.48 1.49
N VAL A 37 -8.19 -31.89 1.83
CA VAL A 37 -8.45 -32.66 3.05
C VAL A 37 -8.31 -34.15 2.76
N ASN A 38 -7.39 -34.83 3.43
CA ASN A 38 -7.18 -36.28 3.30
C ASN A 38 -7.78 -37.05 4.49
N ALA A 39 -7.82 -38.39 4.38
CA ALA A 39 -8.41 -39.25 5.41
C ALA A 39 -7.64 -39.25 6.74
N THR A 40 -6.35 -38.95 6.72
CA THR A 40 -5.52 -38.79 7.94
C THR A 40 -5.89 -37.50 8.65
N ASP A 41 -6.06 -36.40 7.92
CA ASP A 41 -6.44 -35.08 8.47
C ASP A 41 -7.78 -35.16 9.20
N LEU A 42 -8.77 -35.83 8.59
CA LEU A 42 -10.07 -36.09 9.22
C LEU A 42 -9.94 -36.96 10.47
N ARG A 43 -9.04 -37.94 10.51
CA ARG A 43 -8.84 -38.79 11.71
C ARG A 43 -8.20 -38.03 12.87
N THR A 44 -7.42 -37.00 12.57
CA THR A 44 -6.77 -36.15 13.57
C THR A 44 -7.62 -34.97 14.02
N LEU A 45 -8.75 -34.71 13.34
CA LEU A 45 -9.70 -33.68 13.74
C LEU A 45 -10.38 -34.06 15.05
N HIS A 46 -10.44 -33.13 15.98
CA HIS A 46 -11.26 -33.28 17.18
C HIS A 46 -12.73 -33.10 16.79
N TYR A 47 -13.53 -34.14 16.98
CA TYR A 47 -14.97 -34.08 16.72
C TYR A 47 -15.71 -33.75 18.02
N PRO A 48 -16.79 -32.95 17.94
CA PRO A 48 -17.77 -32.87 19.02
C PRO A 48 -18.29 -34.26 19.36
N ASP A 49 -18.73 -34.44 20.61
CA ASP A 49 -19.37 -35.68 21.03
C ASP A 49 -20.65 -35.94 20.23
N VAL A 50 -21.10 -37.19 20.27
CA VAL A 50 -22.25 -37.66 19.48
C VAL A 50 -23.52 -36.88 19.80
N ASP A 51 -23.74 -36.49 21.07
CA ASP A 51 -24.94 -35.77 21.46
C ASP A 51 -24.93 -34.34 20.91
N SER A 52 -23.78 -33.68 20.91
CA SER A 52 -23.57 -32.37 20.26
C SER A 52 -23.83 -32.43 18.76
N LEU A 53 -23.32 -33.45 18.07
CA LEU A 53 -23.61 -33.64 16.65
C LEU A 53 -25.11 -33.91 16.40
N ILE A 54 -25.77 -34.70 17.25
CA ILE A 54 -27.21 -34.92 17.14
C ILE A 54 -27.99 -33.61 17.33
N ARG A 55 -27.60 -32.75 18.28
CA ARG A 55 -28.25 -31.43 18.47
C ARG A 55 -28.08 -30.53 17.26
N LEU A 56 -26.89 -30.42 16.69
CA LEU A 56 -26.65 -29.73 15.41
C LEU A 56 -27.54 -30.28 14.30
N GLY A 57 -27.60 -31.61 14.17
CA GLY A 57 -28.38 -32.29 13.14
C GLY A 57 -29.89 -32.03 13.22
N LYS A 58 -30.43 -31.82 14.43
CA LYS A 58 -31.84 -31.46 14.64
C LYS A 58 -32.18 -30.04 14.19
N GLN A 59 -31.20 -29.16 14.04
CA GLN A 59 -31.43 -27.79 13.57
C GLN A 59 -31.60 -27.73 12.04
N VAL A 60 -31.27 -28.81 11.31
CA VAL A 60 -31.35 -28.89 9.84
C VAL A 60 -32.73 -29.38 9.38
N ASN A 61 -33.58 -28.43 8.98
CA ASN A 61 -34.95 -28.66 8.50
C ASN A 61 -35.09 -28.42 6.99
N GLY A 62 -35.54 -29.44 6.25
CA GLY A 62 -35.83 -29.34 4.81
C GLY A 62 -34.57 -29.28 3.95
N SER A 63 -34.00 -28.09 3.76
CA SER A 63 -32.79 -27.83 2.98
C SER A 63 -31.54 -27.77 3.84
N PHE A 64 -30.37 -27.95 3.21
CA PHE A 64 -29.09 -27.74 3.90
C PHE A 64 -28.92 -26.23 4.21
N PRO A 65 -28.47 -25.87 5.43
CA PRO A 65 -28.33 -24.47 5.85
C PRO A 65 -27.26 -23.73 5.03
N SER A 66 -27.42 -22.40 4.95
CA SER A 66 -26.38 -21.50 4.43
C SER A 66 -25.17 -21.42 5.36
N GLN A 67 -24.03 -20.93 4.87
CA GLN A 67 -22.81 -20.81 5.68
C GLN A 67 -23.03 -20.01 6.97
N LYS A 68 -23.75 -18.88 6.87
CA LYS A 68 -24.10 -18.03 8.01
C LYS A 68 -24.94 -18.76 9.06
N GLU A 69 -25.86 -19.62 8.63
CA GLU A 69 -26.69 -20.43 9.52
C GLU A 69 -25.88 -21.56 10.17
N ILE A 70 -25.02 -22.23 9.41
CA ILE A 70 -24.09 -23.26 9.92
C ILE A 70 -23.24 -22.69 11.04
N ASP A 71 -22.60 -21.56 10.79
CA ASP A 71 -21.71 -20.92 11.75
C ASP A 71 -22.46 -20.47 13.01
N ALA A 72 -23.68 -19.93 12.87
CA ALA A 72 -24.56 -19.62 13.99
C ALA A 72 -24.97 -20.85 14.81
N PHE A 73 -25.17 -22.02 14.18
CA PHE A 73 -25.47 -23.27 14.89
C PHE A 73 -24.26 -23.72 15.71
N ILE A 74 -23.06 -23.65 15.14
CA ILE A 74 -21.81 -24.00 15.82
C ILE A 74 -21.54 -23.09 17.00
N GLU A 75 -21.69 -21.78 16.83
CA GLU A 75 -21.49 -20.81 17.91
C GLU A 75 -22.43 -21.05 19.10
N ARG A 76 -23.70 -21.38 18.84
CA ARG A 76 -24.66 -21.74 19.89
C ARG A 76 -24.27 -23.02 20.62
N GLU A 77 -23.78 -24.04 19.92
CA GLU A 77 -23.33 -25.27 20.57
C GLU A 77 -22.07 -25.06 21.41
N ILE A 78 -21.08 -24.30 20.91
CA ILE A 78 -19.87 -23.96 21.67
C ILE A 78 -20.25 -23.23 22.97
N SER A 79 -21.18 -22.27 22.87
CA SER A 79 -21.68 -21.51 24.02
C SER A 79 -22.44 -22.38 25.05
N GLN A 80 -23.02 -23.51 24.64
CA GLN A 80 -23.72 -24.44 25.52
C GLN A 80 -22.79 -25.47 26.18
N VAL A 81 -21.73 -25.89 25.48
CA VAL A 81 -20.80 -26.94 25.95
C VAL A 81 -19.69 -26.40 26.84
N ILE A 82 -19.34 -25.10 26.71
CA ILE A 82 -18.30 -24.46 27.51
C ILE A 82 -18.93 -23.50 28.54
N PRO A 83 -19.17 -23.92 29.79
CA PRO A 83 -19.57 -23.00 30.84
C PRO A 83 -18.37 -22.13 31.23
N HIS A 84 -18.42 -20.84 30.83
CA HIS A 84 -17.63 -19.69 31.31
C HIS A 84 -16.51 -20.01 32.30
N SER A 85 -15.44 -20.63 31.82
CA SER A 85 -14.19 -20.78 32.57
C SER A 85 -13.03 -20.51 31.62
N GLN A 86 -12.42 -19.33 31.84
CA GLN A 86 -11.12 -18.86 31.36
C GLN A 86 -10.92 -18.81 29.83
N SER A 87 -11.14 -17.60 29.29
CA SER A 87 -10.30 -16.94 28.26
C SER A 87 -10.00 -17.65 26.94
N ASP A 88 -10.91 -18.45 26.38
CA ASP A 88 -10.80 -18.84 24.97
C ASP A 88 -11.83 -18.04 24.14
N SER A 89 -11.39 -16.91 23.58
CA SER A 89 -12.20 -16.12 22.64
C SER A 89 -12.64 -16.99 21.46
N ASN A 90 -13.86 -16.77 20.96
CA ASN A 90 -14.43 -17.58 19.89
C ASN A 90 -13.49 -17.54 18.65
N PRO A 91 -12.98 -18.69 18.15
CA PRO A 91 -12.06 -18.72 17.01
C PRO A 91 -12.59 -18.01 15.75
N MET A 92 -13.91 -17.99 15.58
CA MET A 92 -14.55 -17.25 14.50
C MET A 92 -14.40 -15.74 14.67
N THR A 93 -14.62 -15.23 15.88
CA THR A 93 -14.45 -13.82 16.22
C THR A 93 -12.99 -13.38 16.08
N ILE A 94 -12.04 -14.23 16.49
CA ILE A 94 -10.59 -14.01 16.30
C ILE A 94 -10.30 -13.79 14.80
N GLN A 95 -10.76 -14.70 13.95
CA GLN A 95 -10.47 -14.64 12.52
C GLN A 95 -11.12 -13.42 11.87
N GLN A 96 -12.39 -13.14 12.16
CA GLN A 96 -13.07 -11.97 11.63
C GLN A 96 -12.31 -10.68 11.99
N LYS A 97 -11.85 -10.55 13.25
CA LYS A 97 -11.11 -9.37 13.68
C LYS A 97 -9.77 -9.19 12.95
N ILE A 98 -9.09 -10.30 12.64
CA ILE A 98 -7.86 -10.28 11.83
C ILE A 98 -8.18 -9.87 10.38
N GLU A 99 -9.25 -10.39 9.79
CA GLU A 99 -9.70 -10.05 8.43
C GLU A 99 -10.12 -8.58 8.29
N ASP A 100 -10.83 -8.05 9.28
CA ASP A 100 -11.16 -6.64 9.40
C ASP A 100 -9.88 -5.79 9.40
N ALA A 101 -8.90 -6.15 10.25
CA ALA A 101 -7.63 -5.44 10.33
C ALA A 101 -6.81 -5.54 9.03
N LEU A 102 -6.88 -6.65 8.31
CA LEU A 102 -6.26 -6.80 6.99
C LEU A 102 -6.93 -5.90 5.95
N THR A 103 -8.26 -5.81 5.96
CA THR A 103 -9.04 -4.91 5.10
C THR A 103 -8.65 -3.46 5.35
N ILE A 104 -8.61 -3.04 6.61
CA ILE A 104 -8.16 -1.70 7.01
C ILE A 104 -6.75 -1.39 6.48
N LEU A 105 -5.81 -2.32 6.62
CA LEU A 105 -4.44 -2.11 6.15
C LEU A 105 -4.37 -2.00 4.61
N ASP A 106 -5.25 -2.69 3.90
CA ASP A 106 -5.39 -2.59 2.45
C ASP A 106 -5.96 -1.22 2.03
N GLU A 107 -7.05 -0.79 2.67
CA GLU A 107 -7.74 0.49 2.43
C GLU A 107 -6.89 1.71 2.80
N LEU A 108 -6.06 1.60 3.85
CA LEU A 108 -5.05 2.60 4.19
C LEU A 108 -3.91 2.68 3.17
N GLY A 109 -3.87 1.79 2.18
CA GLY A 109 -2.84 1.76 1.14
C GLY A 109 -1.48 1.26 1.63
N MET A 110 -1.43 0.51 2.74
CA MET A 110 -0.15 0.02 3.28
C MET A 110 0.60 -0.82 2.25
N PRO A 111 1.94 -0.85 2.22
CA PRO A 111 2.68 -1.65 1.25
C PRO A 111 2.36 -3.15 1.39
N ARG A 112 2.55 -3.94 0.32
CA ARG A 112 2.30 -5.40 0.34
C ARG A 112 2.99 -6.13 1.49
N GLY A 113 4.16 -5.65 1.93
CA GLY A 113 4.90 -6.20 3.07
C GLY A 113 4.21 -6.05 4.44
N GLN A 114 3.17 -5.21 4.52
CA GLN A 114 2.38 -4.93 5.72
C GLN A 114 0.92 -5.39 5.60
N ARG A 115 0.53 -5.99 4.46
CA ARG A 115 -0.79 -6.64 4.28
C ARG A 115 -0.72 -8.11 4.65
N ASN A 116 -0.34 -8.39 5.89
CA ASN A 116 -0.21 -9.75 6.42
C ASN A 116 -0.65 -9.83 7.88
N GLU A 117 -0.90 -11.06 8.32
CA GLU A 117 -1.44 -11.36 9.66
C GLU A 117 -0.59 -10.75 10.79
N ARG A 118 0.75 -10.78 10.70
CA ARG A 118 1.63 -10.14 11.70
C ARG A 118 1.30 -8.65 11.86
N SER A 119 1.08 -7.96 10.75
CA SER A 119 0.84 -6.52 10.76
C SER A 119 -0.58 -6.21 11.24
N ALA A 120 -1.57 -7.01 10.86
CA ALA A 120 -2.92 -6.94 11.40
C ALA A 120 -2.94 -7.13 12.93
N LEU A 121 -2.28 -8.18 13.42
CA LEU A 121 -2.16 -8.45 14.86
C LEU A 121 -1.40 -7.34 15.61
N THR A 122 -0.40 -6.74 14.98
CA THR A 122 0.31 -5.58 15.54
C THR A 122 -0.60 -4.36 15.65
N LEU A 123 -1.42 -4.09 14.63
CA LEU A 123 -2.41 -3.01 14.64
C LEU A 123 -3.43 -3.23 15.76
N LEU A 124 -3.97 -4.44 15.90
CA LEU A 124 -4.94 -4.77 16.94
C LEU A 124 -4.37 -4.58 18.36
N ALA A 125 -3.10 -4.94 18.57
CA ALA A 125 -2.41 -4.69 19.83
C ALA A 125 -2.19 -3.19 20.10
N LEU A 126 -1.81 -2.42 19.08
CA LEU A 126 -1.66 -0.96 19.17
C LEU A 126 -2.98 -0.25 19.48
N LEU A 127 -4.11 -0.85 19.11
CA LEU A 127 -5.46 -0.36 19.39
C LEU A 127 -6.05 -0.92 20.69
N GLY A 128 -5.36 -1.83 21.36
CA GLY A 128 -5.89 -2.54 22.54
C GLY A 128 -7.17 -3.34 22.25
N LEU A 129 -7.38 -3.77 21.01
CA LEU A 129 -8.59 -4.48 20.59
C LEU A 129 -8.42 -5.98 20.78
N THR A 130 -9.16 -6.56 21.72
CA THR A 130 -9.36 -8.02 21.83
C THR A 130 -10.44 -8.46 20.83
N PRO A 131 -10.56 -9.76 20.51
CA PRO A 131 -11.53 -10.24 19.52
C PRO A 131 -12.97 -9.75 19.75
N GLU A 132 -13.41 -9.75 21.01
CA GLU A 132 -14.79 -9.37 21.40
C GLU A 132 -15.04 -7.85 21.43
N LEU A 133 -13.99 -7.01 21.39
CA LEU A 133 -14.17 -5.57 21.45
C LEU A 133 -14.57 -5.02 20.08
N ALA A 134 -15.61 -4.18 20.06
CA ALA A 134 -15.99 -3.42 18.88
C ALA A 134 -14.89 -2.41 18.52
N TRP A 135 -14.80 -2.06 17.23
CA TRP A 135 -13.81 -1.09 16.73
C TRP A 135 -13.94 0.30 17.38
N GLU A 136 -15.17 0.74 17.71
CA GLU A 136 -15.45 1.93 18.52
C GLU A 136 -14.73 1.92 19.88
N GLY A 137 -14.53 0.73 20.45
CA GLY A 137 -13.81 0.51 21.70
C GLY A 137 -12.28 0.59 21.58
N ALA A 138 -11.73 0.88 20.39
CA ALA A 138 -10.30 1.03 20.19
C ALA A 138 -9.72 2.09 21.14
N SER A 139 -8.50 1.85 21.60
CA SER A 139 -7.77 2.69 22.54
C SER A 139 -6.35 2.94 22.05
N ALA A 140 -5.57 3.74 22.77
CA ALA A 140 -4.19 4.07 22.41
C ALA A 140 -3.23 3.72 23.56
N PRO A 141 -3.01 2.43 23.88
CA PRO A 141 -2.02 2.04 24.89
C PRO A 141 -0.60 2.42 24.46
N LEU A 142 0.23 2.82 25.44
CA LEU A 142 1.68 2.89 25.28
C LEU A 142 2.25 1.47 25.34
N ILE A 143 2.78 0.98 24.22
CA ILE A 143 3.15 -0.43 24.09
C ILE A 143 4.49 -0.65 23.38
N GLY A 144 5.29 -1.60 23.88
CA GLY A 144 6.53 -2.04 23.25
C GLY A 144 6.32 -3.30 22.40
N ILE A 145 7.34 -3.70 21.63
CA ILE A 145 7.24 -4.87 20.74
C ILE A 145 7.00 -6.19 21.51
N THR A 146 7.67 -6.39 22.64
CA THR A 146 7.47 -7.63 23.43
C THR A 146 6.06 -7.69 24.02
N PRO A 147 5.53 -6.62 24.67
CA PRO A 147 4.13 -6.57 25.05
C PRO A 147 3.14 -6.77 23.89
N ILE A 148 3.43 -6.30 22.67
CA ILE A 148 2.61 -6.61 21.48
C ILE A 148 2.58 -8.12 21.23
N MET A 149 3.73 -8.80 21.25
CA MET A 149 3.79 -10.25 21.04
C MET A 149 3.04 -11.01 22.14
N ASP A 150 3.12 -10.53 23.40
CA ASP A 150 2.40 -11.12 24.53
C ASP A 150 0.88 -10.95 24.38
N PHE A 151 0.42 -9.75 24.01
CA PHE A 151 -0.99 -9.45 23.71
C PHE A 151 -1.54 -10.38 22.61
N VAL A 152 -0.78 -10.55 21.54
CA VAL A 152 -1.15 -11.41 20.40
C VAL A 152 -1.21 -12.88 20.80
N LYS A 153 -0.31 -13.31 21.69
CA LYS A 153 -0.36 -14.66 22.25
C LYS A 153 -1.58 -14.87 23.15
N GLU A 154 -1.88 -13.91 24.01
CA GLU A 154 -2.95 -13.99 25.00
C GLU A 154 -4.35 -13.92 24.37
N HIS A 155 -4.58 -12.98 23.46
CA HIS A 155 -5.92 -12.69 22.95
C HIS A 155 -6.23 -13.26 21.56
N TYR A 156 -5.19 -13.59 20.78
CA TYR A 156 -5.35 -14.09 19.41
C TYR A 156 -4.78 -15.51 19.22
N ALA A 157 -4.32 -16.14 20.30
CA ALA A 157 -3.74 -17.48 20.30
C ALA A 157 -2.59 -17.66 19.26
N ARG A 158 -1.84 -16.58 18.96
CA ARG A 158 -0.71 -16.61 18.03
C ARG A 158 0.60 -16.49 18.79
N THR A 159 1.36 -17.60 18.80
CA THR A 159 2.66 -17.63 19.46
C THR A 159 3.77 -17.34 18.46
N TYR A 160 4.61 -16.37 18.80
CA TYR A 160 5.80 -16.03 18.02
C TYR A 160 7.08 -16.31 18.82
N ALA A 161 8.10 -16.86 18.16
CA ALA A 161 9.38 -17.12 18.79
C ALA A 161 10.10 -15.81 19.15
N PRO A 162 10.89 -15.73 20.24
CA PRO A 162 11.50 -14.48 20.70
C PRO A 162 12.33 -13.72 19.64
N ASN A 163 12.96 -14.44 18.71
CA ASN A 163 13.75 -13.86 17.62
C ASN A 163 12.92 -13.10 16.58
N THR A 164 11.60 -13.31 16.52
CA THR A 164 10.71 -12.56 15.60
C THR A 164 10.40 -11.15 16.10
N ARG A 165 10.77 -10.80 17.34
CA ARG A 165 10.70 -9.42 17.86
C ARG A 165 11.30 -8.41 16.87
N GLU A 166 12.43 -8.78 16.28
CA GLU A 166 13.11 -7.93 15.29
C GLU A 166 12.32 -7.82 13.98
N THR A 167 11.61 -8.87 13.60
CA THR A 167 10.70 -8.89 12.45
C THR A 167 9.51 -7.96 12.68
N PHE A 168 8.84 -8.02 13.83
CA PHE A 168 7.76 -7.09 14.19
C PHE A 168 8.25 -5.64 14.14
N ARG A 169 9.45 -5.38 14.68
CA ARG A 169 10.03 -4.04 14.69
C ARG A 169 10.35 -3.53 13.28
N ARG A 170 11.14 -4.27 12.50
CA ARG A 170 11.70 -3.82 11.21
C ARG A 170 10.76 -3.94 10.04
N GLN A 171 9.82 -4.90 10.08
CA GLN A 171 8.95 -5.24 8.96
C GLN A 171 7.48 -4.89 9.21
N THR A 172 7.14 -4.30 10.34
CA THR A 172 5.79 -3.79 10.60
C THR A 172 5.87 -2.43 11.29
N MET A 173 6.45 -2.37 12.48
CA MET A 173 6.38 -1.16 13.31
C MET A 173 7.09 0.04 12.67
N HIS A 174 8.27 -0.15 12.08
CA HIS A 174 8.96 0.91 11.34
C HIS A 174 8.06 1.44 10.23
N GLN A 175 7.43 0.56 9.44
CA GLN A 175 6.54 1.00 8.37
C GLN A 175 5.26 1.65 8.89
N PHE A 176 4.78 1.31 10.09
CA PHE A 176 3.64 2.00 10.69
C PHE A 176 4.01 3.41 11.18
N VAL A 177 5.23 3.57 11.72
CA VAL A 177 5.80 4.87 12.08
C VAL A 177 6.08 5.71 10.83
N ASP A 178 6.74 5.13 9.83
CA ASP A 178 6.99 5.73 8.52
C ASP A 178 5.68 5.96 7.77
N ALA A 179 4.62 5.21 8.08
CA ALA A 179 3.29 5.47 7.58
C ALA A 179 2.57 6.50 8.42
N GLY A 180 3.13 7.05 9.51
CA GLY A 180 2.48 8.07 10.35
C GLY A 180 1.25 7.56 11.10
N LEU A 181 1.07 6.23 11.18
CA LEU A 181 -0.01 5.59 11.94
C LEU A 181 0.36 5.51 13.42
N VAL A 182 1.66 5.50 13.71
CA VAL A 182 2.21 5.23 15.05
C VAL A 182 3.25 6.28 15.40
N VAL A 183 3.22 6.75 16.65
CA VAL A 183 4.19 7.67 17.23
C VAL A 183 5.16 6.90 18.12
N MET A 184 6.46 7.23 18.02
CA MET A 184 7.51 6.64 18.86
C MET A 184 7.73 7.47 20.12
N ASN A 185 7.79 6.78 21.27
CA ASN A 185 8.03 7.35 22.60
C ASN A 185 7.29 8.68 22.88
N PRO A 186 5.96 8.77 22.68
CA PRO A 186 5.25 10.01 22.98
C PRO A 186 5.28 10.36 24.48
N ASP A 187 5.57 9.39 25.34
CA ASP A 187 5.82 9.56 26.78
C ASP A 187 7.16 10.24 27.08
N GLN A 188 8.18 10.01 26.24
CA GLN A 188 9.52 10.57 26.40
C GLN A 188 10.23 10.72 25.03
N PRO A 189 10.06 11.86 24.34
CA PRO A 189 10.59 12.06 22.99
C PRO A 189 12.12 11.99 22.87
N ASP A 190 12.86 12.29 23.94
CA ASP A 190 14.33 12.30 24.00
C ASP A 190 14.93 10.94 24.43
N ARG A 191 14.11 9.88 24.51
CA ARG A 191 14.57 8.53 24.87
C ARG A 191 15.64 8.03 23.90
N ALA A 192 16.74 7.51 24.45
CA ALA A 192 17.84 6.95 23.65
C ALA A 192 17.37 5.80 22.73
N VAL A 193 17.86 5.77 21.50
CA VAL A 193 17.46 4.81 20.42
C VAL A 193 17.60 3.35 20.81
N ASN A 194 18.56 3.02 21.68
CA ASN A 194 18.83 1.67 22.17
C ASN A 194 18.14 1.35 23.50
N SER A 195 17.25 2.22 23.99
CA SER A 195 16.59 2.03 25.29
C SER A 195 15.69 0.78 25.28
N PRO A 196 15.79 -0.10 26.30
CA PRO A 196 14.87 -1.23 26.44
C PRO A 196 13.43 -0.79 26.76
N LYS A 197 13.22 0.49 27.11
CA LYS A 197 11.92 1.07 27.37
C LYS A 197 11.27 1.64 26.10
N TRP A 198 11.77 1.36 24.91
CA TRP A 198 11.18 1.90 23.67
C TRP A 198 9.70 1.50 23.53
N VAL A 199 8.83 2.49 23.35
CA VAL A 199 7.37 2.30 23.23
C VAL A 199 6.81 3.03 22.03
N TYR A 200 5.62 2.61 21.64
CA TYR A 200 4.84 3.09 20.52
C TYR A 200 3.43 3.37 20.99
N GLN A 201 2.75 4.29 20.31
CA GLN A 201 1.33 4.57 20.50
C GLN A 201 0.71 4.89 19.15
N ILE A 202 -0.54 4.47 18.93
CA ILE A 202 -1.27 4.89 17.73
C ILE A 202 -1.46 6.42 17.73
N GLU A 203 -1.39 7.04 16.56
CA GLU A 203 -1.65 8.47 16.39
C GLU A 203 -3.15 8.77 16.64
N GLN A 204 -3.46 9.97 17.14
CA GLN A 204 -4.79 10.33 17.63
C GLN A 204 -5.86 10.40 16.52
N GLN A 205 -5.54 10.98 15.36
CA GLN A 205 -6.47 11.01 14.22
C GLN A 205 -6.66 9.62 13.63
N ALA A 206 -5.60 8.80 13.61
CA ALA A 206 -5.69 7.40 13.21
C ALA A 206 -6.62 6.61 14.15
N LEU A 207 -6.51 6.83 15.47
CA LEU A 207 -7.42 6.23 16.46
C LEU A 207 -8.88 6.60 16.19
N GLU A 208 -9.15 7.88 15.94
CA GLU A 208 -10.50 8.37 15.63
C GLU A 208 -11.07 7.71 14.38
N LEU A 209 -10.26 7.56 13.32
CA LEU A 209 -10.63 6.82 12.12
C LEU A 209 -10.96 5.36 12.45
N PHE A 210 -10.08 4.63 13.14
CA PHE A 210 -10.30 3.20 13.41
C PHE A 210 -11.56 2.92 14.22
N ARG A 211 -12.00 3.86 15.06
CA ARG A 211 -13.24 3.74 15.82
C ARG A 211 -14.49 3.73 14.95
N THR A 212 -14.43 4.26 13.74
CA THR A 212 -15.57 4.30 12.82
C THR A 212 -15.61 3.14 11.84
N PHE A 213 -14.66 2.19 11.91
CA PHE A 213 -14.65 1.04 11.02
C PHE A 213 -15.91 0.18 11.17
N GLY A 214 -16.52 -0.18 10.03
CA GLY A 214 -17.78 -0.91 9.96
C GLY A 214 -19.05 -0.07 10.16
N THR A 215 -18.91 1.25 10.32
CA THR A 215 -20.04 2.20 10.35
C THR A 215 -20.20 2.91 9.01
N GLU A 216 -21.34 3.57 8.80
CA GLU A 216 -21.59 4.38 7.59
C GLU A 216 -20.61 5.59 7.46
N GLU A 217 -19.97 6.00 8.56
CA GLU A 217 -19.01 7.11 8.58
C GLU A 217 -17.60 6.72 8.13
N TRP A 218 -17.30 5.42 7.99
CA TRP A 218 -15.95 4.93 7.67
C TRP A 218 -15.38 5.54 6.39
N GLU A 219 -16.11 5.46 5.28
CA GLU A 219 -15.62 5.93 3.98
C GLU A 219 -15.32 7.43 4.00
N THR A 220 -16.23 8.23 4.56
CA THR A 220 -16.04 9.68 4.69
C THR A 220 -14.87 10.02 5.61
N ASN A 221 -14.75 9.36 6.76
CA ASN A 221 -13.64 9.61 7.67
C ASN A 221 -12.30 9.15 7.11
N LEU A 222 -12.28 8.09 6.28
CA LEU A 222 -11.09 7.64 5.57
C LEU A 222 -10.63 8.67 4.54
N GLU A 223 -11.54 9.25 3.76
CA GLU A 223 -11.23 10.35 2.82
C GLU A 223 -10.72 11.60 3.54
N ILE A 224 -11.37 11.99 4.65
CA ILE A 224 -10.95 13.10 5.50
C ILE A 224 -9.56 12.81 6.08
N TYR A 225 -9.32 11.58 6.53
CA TYR A 225 -8.04 11.15 7.07
C TYR A 225 -6.93 11.23 6.02
N PHE A 226 -7.20 10.84 4.77
CA PHE A 226 -6.25 11.03 3.67
C PHE A 226 -6.04 12.49 3.30
N SER A 227 -7.06 13.34 3.42
CA SER A 227 -6.99 14.77 3.12
C SER A 227 -6.26 15.58 4.21
N ASN A 228 -6.43 15.17 5.48
CA ASN A 228 -5.84 15.83 6.65
C ASN A 228 -4.46 15.30 7.00
N ARG A 229 -4.14 14.06 6.60
CA ARG A 229 -2.75 13.65 6.46
C ARG A 229 -2.11 14.53 5.43
N ARG A 230 -1.45 15.60 5.90
CA ARG A 230 -0.23 16.07 5.26
C ARG A 230 0.60 14.84 4.97
N THR A 231 0.67 14.50 3.69
CA THR A 231 1.16 13.19 3.23
C THR A 231 2.54 12.92 3.83
N LEU A 232 2.92 11.66 4.03
CA LEU A 232 4.33 11.38 4.35
C LEU A 232 5.27 11.82 3.25
N ALA A 233 4.77 11.90 2.01
CA ALA A 233 5.40 12.63 0.94
C ALA A 233 5.61 14.11 1.29
N GLU A 234 4.64 14.81 1.90
CA GLU A 234 4.79 16.16 2.45
C GLU A 234 5.71 16.26 3.68
N THR A 235 5.76 15.23 4.52
CA THR A 235 6.65 15.21 5.71
C THR A 235 8.11 14.99 5.30
N TYR A 236 8.37 14.15 4.30
CA TYR A 236 9.68 14.05 3.62
C TYR A 236 9.97 15.25 2.71
N ALA A 237 8.95 15.85 2.07
CA ALA A 237 9.09 17.08 1.31
C ALA A 237 9.37 18.29 2.20
N LYS A 238 8.90 18.31 3.45
CA LYS A 238 9.19 19.38 4.40
C LYS A 238 10.67 19.48 4.77
N GLN A 239 11.45 18.42 4.56
CA GLN A 239 12.92 18.49 4.67
C GLN A 239 13.58 19.10 3.42
N ARG A 240 12.82 19.30 2.32
CA ARG A 240 13.25 19.91 1.06
C ARG A 240 12.13 20.76 0.51
N GLU A 241 11.83 21.86 1.18
CA GLU A 241 10.93 22.89 0.68
C GLU A 241 11.61 23.53 -0.56
N MET A 242 11.49 22.88 -1.72
CA MET A 242 11.93 23.45 -2.98
C MET A 242 11.00 24.62 -3.27
N LEU A 243 11.57 25.82 -3.36
CA LEU A 243 10.86 27.00 -3.85
C LEU A 243 10.30 26.65 -5.23
N ARG A 244 8.97 26.58 -5.35
CA ARG A 244 8.31 26.33 -6.65
C ARG A 244 8.25 27.63 -7.42
N ILE A 245 8.93 27.69 -8.56
CA ILE A 245 8.84 28.84 -9.49
C ILE A 245 8.13 28.34 -10.75
N PRO A 246 6.92 28.84 -11.08
CA PRO A 246 6.18 28.41 -12.26
C PRO A 246 7.01 28.48 -13.54
N LEU A 247 6.73 27.59 -14.50
CA LEU A 247 7.33 27.64 -15.82
C LEU A 247 6.83 28.86 -16.60
N VAL A 248 7.68 29.34 -17.51
CA VAL A 248 7.37 30.46 -18.40
C VAL A 248 6.86 29.88 -19.72
N PHE A 249 5.69 30.35 -20.16
CA PHE A 249 5.18 30.13 -21.50
C PHE A 249 5.46 31.37 -22.35
N GLY A 250 5.66 31.19 -23.66
CA GLY A 250 5.70 32.30 -24.61
C GLY A 250 4.38 33.09 -24.67
N GLU A 251 4.18 33.93 -25.69
CA GLU A 251 2.99 34.80 -25.80
C GLU A 251 1.64 34.04 -25.83
N THR A 252 1.67 32.72 -26.00
CA THR A 252 0.48 31.86 -26.05
C THR A 252 -0.01 31.49 -24.65
N SER A 253 -1.17 32.03 -24.24
CA SER A 253 -1.66 31.96 -22.85
C SER A 253 -2.53 30.75 -22.52
N GLU A 254 -2.99 29.98 -23.51
CA GLU A 254 -3.90 28.85 -23.29
C GLU A 254 -3.48 27.62 -24.10
N LEU A 255 -3.13 26.55 -23.38
CA LEU A 255 -2.80 25.24 -23.93
C LEU A 255 -3.89 24.25 -23.56
N TYR A 256 -4.48 23.62 -24.58
CA TYR A 256 -5.52 22.60 -24.40
C TYR A 256 -4.91 21.23 -24.68
N LEU A 257 -4.81 20.40 -23.65
CA LEU A 257 -4.42 18.99 -23.78
C LEU A 257 -5.67 18.10 -23.95
N THR A 258 -5.57 17.10 -24.80
CA THR A 258 -6.61 16.10 -25.01
C THR A 258 -6.81 15.27 -23.73
N PRO A 259 -8.04 15.00 -23.26
CA PRO A 259 -8.25 14.22 -22.05
C PRO A 259 -7.63 12.81 -22.14
N GLY A 260 -6.85 12.43 -21.12
CA GLY A 260 -6.28 11.08 -21.01
C GLY A 260 -5.15 10.98 -20.00
N ASN A 261 -4.80 9.74 -19.61
CA ASN A 261 -3.76 9.48 -18.60
C ASN A 261 -2.39 10.06 -19.00
N HIS A 262 -2.05 10.05 -20.29
CA HIS A 262 -0.79 10.59 -20.81
C HIS A 262 -0.74 12.12 -20.68
N SER A 263 -1.82 12.80 -21.07
CA SER A 263 -1.96 14.25 -20.94
C SER A 263 -1.97 14.72 -19.50
N GLN A 264 -2.59 13.97 -18.58
CA GLN A 264 -2.54 14.24 -17.14
C GLN A 264 -1.09 14.18 -16.62
N LEU A 265 -0.28 13.27 -17.13
CA LEU A 265 1.12 13.18 -16.75
C LEU A 265 1.96 14.33 -17.33
N ILE A 266 1.69 14.76 -18.57
CA ILE A 266 2.31 15.96 -19.14
C ILE A 266 1.94 17.19 -18.30
N GLN A 267 0.68 17.34 -17.91
CA GLN A 267 0.25 18.41 -17.01
C GLN A 267 1.01 18.36 -15.67
N ALA A 268 1.15 17.16 -15.06
CA ALA A 268 1.93 17.00 -13.84
C ALA A 268 3.41 17.37 -14.03
N VAL A 269 4.00 17.10 -15.20
CA VAL A 269 5.37 17.56 -15.51
C VAL A 269 5.44 19.10 -15.49
N ILE A 270 4.45 19.78 -16.05
CA ILE A 270 4.41 21.24 -16.12
C ILE A 270 4.11 21.91 -14.78
N GLU A 271 3.18 21.35 -14.01
CA GLU A 271 2.72 21.96 -12.76
C GLU A 271 3.54 21.53 -11.54
N GLU A 272 4.17 20.35 -11.58
CA GLU A 272 4.85 19.77 -10.42
C GLU A 272 6.36 19.55 -10.65
N PHE A 273 6.77 18.91 -11.75
CA PHE A 273 8.20 18.66 -12.02
C PHE A 273 8.95 19.95 -12.34
N GLY A 274 8.51 20.68 -13.37
CA GLY A 274 9.17 21.88 -13.89
C GLY A 274 9.42 22.91 -12.79
N PRO A 275 8.41 23.32 -12.01
CA PRO A 275 8.60 24.32 -10.97
C PRO A 275 9.57 23.93 -9.85
N ARG A 276 9.89 22.63 -9.71
CA ARG A 276 10.84 22.13 -8.71
C ARG A 276 12.24 21.94 -9.27
N PHE A 277 12.35 21.27 -10.42
CA PHE A 277 13.63 20.81 -10.96
C PHE A 277 14.15 21.68 -12.11
N ALA A 278 13.28 22.51 -12.68
CA ALA A 278 13.62 23.50 -13.70
C ALA A 278 12.91 24.84 -13.41
N PRO A 279 13.13 25.44 -12.22
CA PRO A 279 12.37 26.60 -11.76
C PRO A 279 12.52 27.79 -12.72
N GLY A 280 11.40 28.34 -13.21
CA GLY A 280 11.41 29.46 -14.16
C GLY A 280 11.87 29.10 -15.57
N ALA A 281 12.06 27.81 -15.89
CA ALA A 281 12.39 27.38 -17.25
C ALA A 281 11.27 27.71 -18.24
N GLU A 282 11.67 27.96 -19.48
CA GLU A 282 10.79 28.23 -20.62
C GLU A 282 10.30 26.90 -21.21
N VAL A 283 8.99 26.75 -21.41
CA VAL A 283 8.43 25.59 -22.13
C VAL A 283 8.68 25.80 -23.61
N LEU A 284 9.48 24.96 -24.26
CA LEU A 284 9.78 25.11 -25.70
C LEU A 284 8.97 24.18 -26.58
N TYR A 285 8.55 23.02 -26.06
CA TYR A 285 7.75 22.06 -26.80
C TYR A 285 6.77 21.30 -25.91
N LEU A 286 5.56 21.07 -26.43
CA LEU A 286 4.58 20.13 -25.87
C LEU A 286 3.97 19.27 -26.98
N GLY A 287 4.22 17.97 -26.92
CA GLY A 287 3.63 16.97 -27.80
C GLY A 287 2.37 16.38 -27.19
N ASP A 288 1.19 16.75 -27.70
CA ASP A 288 -0.05 16.01 -27.42
C ASP A 288 -0.40 15.11 -28.62
N THR A 289 -0.51 13.81 -28.36
CA THR A 289 -0.97 12.78 -29.31
C THR A 289 -2.33 13.07 -29.98
N GLY A 290 -3.11 14.05 -29.52
CA GLY A 290 -4.43 14.40 -30.07
C GLY A 290 -4.56 15.77 -30.75
N ALA A 291 -3.66 16.73 -30.53
CA ALA A 291 -3.83 18.11 -31.00
C ALA A 291 -2.91 18.47 -32.19
N LYS A 292 -3.47 19.11 -33.22
CA LYS A 292 -2.75 19.52 -34.43
C LYS A 292 -1.80 20.73 -34.26
N LEU A 293 -1.71 21.30 -33.06
CA LEU A 293 -0.81 22.41 -32.73
C LEU A 293 -0.26 22.19 -31.32
N GLY A 294 0.85 21.44 -31.24
CA GLY A 294 1.68 21.45 -30.04
C GLY A 294 2.34 22.81 -29.88
N HIS A 295 2.62 23.22 -28.64
CA HIS A 295 3.45 24.39 -28.37
C HIS A 295 4.84 24.16 -28.97
N PHE A 296 5.40 25.12 -29.70
CA PHE A 296 6.73 24.99 -30.33
C PHE A 296 7.39 26.38 -30.48
N GLU A 297 8.45 26.62 -29.71
CA GLU A 297 9.17 27.91 -29.69
C GLU A 297 10.36 27.90 -30.66
N GLU A 298 10.08 28.03 -31.96
CA GLU A 298 11.10 27.94 -33.03
C GLU A 298 12.27 28.93 -32.84
N ALA A 299 11.98 30.16 -32.43
CA ALA A 299 12.99 31.20 -32.26
C ALA A 299 14.03 30.84 -31.17
N ILE A 300 13.58 30.21 -30.08
CA ILE A 300 14.47 29.81 -28.99
C ILE A 300 15.27 28.57 -29.40
N PHE A 301 14.67 27.62 -30.13
CA PHE A 301 15.44 26.50 -30.69
C PHE A 301 16.55 26.98 -31.63
N GLN A 302 16.27 27.95 -32.51
CA GLN A 302 17.29 28.55 -33.38
C GLN A 302 18.38 29.27 -32.58
N GLU A 303 18.03 29.97 -31.48
CA GLU A 303 19.00 30.58 -30.56
C GLU A 303 19.95 29.52 -29.97
N LEU A 304 19.43 28.33 -29.67
CA LEU A 304 20.19 27.19 -29.16
C LEU A 304 20.98 26.43 -30.23
N GLY A 305 20.98 26.90 -31.49
CA GLY A 305 21.67 26.23 -32.60
C GLY A 305 20.90 25.07 -33.22
N LEU A 306 19.63 24.88 -32.83
CA LEU A 306 18.79 23.78 -33.28
C LEU A 306 17.85 24.23 -34.39
N ALA A 307 17.90 23.51 -35.51
CA ALA A 307 16.98 23.68 -36.62
C ALA A 307 16.36 22.32 -36.95
N PHE A 308 15.05 22.21 -36.80
CA PHE A 308 14.35 20.94 -36.97
C PHE A 308 13.57 20.92 -38.29
N ASP A 309 13.69 19.83 -39.04
CA ASP A 309 12.71 19.52 -40.07
C ASP A 309 11.43 19.00 -39.41
N SER A 310 10.30 19.13 -40.09
CA SER A 310 8.97 18.79 -39.56
C SER A 310 8.73 17.27 -39.35
N HIS A 311 9.79 16.46 -39.29
CA HIS A 311 9.75 15.00 -39.25
C HIS A 311 10.54 14.36 -38.09
N GLY A 312 11.23 15.15 -37.25
CA GLY A 312 11.88 14.64 -36.04
C GLY A 312 10.88 14.09 -35.01
N LYS A 313 11.20 12.95 -34.38
CA LYS A 313 10.43 12.41 -33.25
C LYS A 313 10.85 13.10 -31.95
N PHE A 314 10.23 14.23 -31.67
CA PHE A 314 10.43 14.98 -30.41
C PHE A 314 10.05 14.17 -29.17
N PRO A 315 10.57 14.53 -27.99
CA PRO A 315 10.04 14.05 -26.71
C PRO A 315 8.70 14.75 -26.38
N ASP A 316 7.99 14.27 -25.37
CA ASP A 316 6.66 14.82 -25.04
C ASP A 316 6.72 16.26 -24.50
N VAL A 317 7.78 16.62 -23.76
CA VAL A 317 8.00 17.98 -23.25
C VAL A 317 9.46 18.38 -23.42
N VAL A 318 9.70 19.62 -23.84
CA VAL A 318 11.03 20.25 -23.81
C VAL A 318 11.00 21.51 -22.96
N LEU A 319 11.87 21.60 -21.96
CA LEU A 319 12.04 22.77 -21.10
C LEU A 319 13.45 23.34 -21.24
N TYR A 320 13.58 24.66 -21.32
CA TYR A 320 14.87 25.35 -21.35
C TYR A 320 15.07 26.19 -20.11
N HIS A 321 16.07 25.83 -19.31
CA HIS A 321 16.49 26.60 -18.15
C HIS A 321 17.62 27.54 -18.54
N ARG A 322 17.28 28.80 -18.82
CA ARG A 322 18.20 29.80 -19.35
C ARG A 322 19.39 30.08 -18.44
N ASP A 323 19.18 30.14 -17.12
CA ASP A 323 20.25 30.46 -16.16
C ASP A 323 21.36 29.40 -16.09
N GLU A 324 21.01 28.11 -16.09
CA GLU A 324 21.96 26.98 -16.04
C GLU A 324 22.36 26.49 -17.44
N HIS A 325 21.74 27.04 -18.49
CA HIS A 325 21.91 26.65 -19.87
C HIS A 325 21.66 25.14 -20.09
N TRP A 326 20.55 24.64 -19.54
CA TRP A 326 20.13 23.24 -19.66
C TRP A 326 18.84 23.07 -20.45
N LEU A 327 18.79 22.01 -21.24
CA LEU A 327 17.63 21.60 -22.02
C LEU A 327 17.12 20.25 -21.52
N PHE A 328 15.96 20.25 -20.89
CA PHE A 328 15.29 19.05 -20.40
C PHE A 328 14.48 18.43 -21.52
N LEU A 329 14.74 17.16 -21.83
CA LEU A 329 14.02 16.34 -22.79
C LEU A 329 13.23 15.28 -22.02
N ILE A 330 11.90 15.44 -21.95
CA ILE A 330 11.06 14.69 -21.02
C ILE A 330 10.05 13.82 -21.78
N GLU A 331 10.04 12.52 -21.47
CA GLU A 331 9.06 11.54 -22.01
C GLU A 331 8.06 11.13 -20.92
N ALA A 332 6.77 11.26 -21.18
CA ALA A 332 5.66 10.95 -20.28
C ALA A 332 5.14 9.51 -20.51
N VAL A 333 5.59 8.57 -19.69
CA VAL A 333 5.32 7.14 -19.87
C VAL A 333 4.06 6.70 -19.13
N THR A 334 3.02 6.39 -19.90
CA THR A 334 1.80 5.71 -19.42
C THR A 334 1.64 4.33 -20.05
N SER A 335 1.71 4.23 -21.38
CA SER A 335 1.66 2.98 -22.15
C SER A 335 2.79 2.81 -23.17
N HIS A 336 3.43 3.91 -23.58
CA HIS A 336 4.59 3.91 -24.48
C HIS A 336 5.89 3.67 -23.69
N GLY A 337 6.96 3.20 -24.34
CA GLY A 337 8.22 2.86 -23.67
C GLY A 337 8.97 4.09 -23.11
N PRO A 338 9.88 3.91 -22.14
CA PRO A 338 10.69 4.99 -21.57
C PRO A 338 11.78 5.48 -22.53
N ILE A 339 12.59 6.44 -22.05
CA ILE A 339 13.88 6.73 -22.68
C ILE A 339 14.81 5.53 -22.45
N ASP A 340 14.74 4.57 -23.37
CA ASP A 340 15.66 3.44 -23.46
C ASP A 340 16.97 3.84 -24.18
N ALA A 341 17.94 2.93 -24.25
CA ALA A 341 19.23 3.22 -24.89
C ALA A 341 19.10 3.68 -26.36
N LYS A 342 18.09 3.18 -27.07
CA LYS A 342 17.84 3.55 -28.47
C LYS A 342 17.25 4.96 -28.53
N ARG A 343 16.20 5.23 -27.76
CA ARG A 343 15.52 6.53 -27.68
C ARG A 343 16.47 7.63 -27.17
N HIS A 344 17.30 7.32 -26.20
CA HIS A 344 18.38 8.19 -25.74
C HIS A 344 19.29 8.61 -26.90
N THR A 345 19.76 7.63 -27.70
CA THR A 345 20.61 7.90 -28.88
C THR A 345 19.87 8.72 -29.94
N GLU A 346 18.59 8.43 -30.18
CA GLU A 346 17.74 9.20 -31.12
C GLU A 346 17.62 10.67 -30.68
N LEU A 347 17.36 10.92 -29.40
CA LEU A 347 17.26 12.27 -28.84
C LEU A 347 18.63 12.98 -28.84
N ALA A 348 19.71 12.30 -28.45
CA ALA A 348 21.05 12.87 -28.49
C ALA A 348 21.45 13.32 -29.90
N ASN A 349 21.09 12.55 -30.93
CA ASN A 349 21.34 12.94 -32.31
C ASN A 349 20.44 14.10 -32.76
N LEU A 350 19.14 14.04 -32.43
CA LEU A 350 18.17 15.08 -32.79
C LEU A 350 18.55 16.44 -32.20
N PHE A 351 19.11 16.47 -31.00
CA PHE A 351 19.53 17.68 -30.30
C PHE A 351 21.06 17.89 -30.32
N SER A 352 21.80 17.25 -31.22
CA SER A 352 23.27 17.22 -31.17
C SER A 352 23.97 18.57 -31.39
N ASP A 353 23.35 19.47 -32.16
CA ASP A 353 23.89 20.80 -32.47
C ASP A 353 23.58 21.83 -31.37
N THR A 354 22.91 21.43 -30.29
CA THR A 354 22.55 22.36 -29.22
C THR A 354 23.77 22.91 -28.50
N THR A 355 23.70 24.18 -28.08
CA THR A 355 24.67 24.79 -27.17
C THR A 355 24.43 24.45 -25.70
N ALA A 356 23.22 23.99 -25.35
CA ALA A 356 22.81 23.69 -23.98
C ALA A 356 23.20 22.28 -23.50
N GLY A 357 23.35 22.10 -22.19
CA GLY A 357 23.50 20.77 -21.60
C GLY A 357 22.19 19.97 -21.68
N LEU A 358 22.23 18.74 -22.20
CA LEU A 358 21.05 17.88 -22.30
C LEU A 358 20.78 17.13 -21.00
N ILE A 359 19.52 17.15 -20.55
CA ILE A 359 19.03 16.35 -19.43
C ILE A 359 17.85 15.51 -19.91
N TYR A 360 17.98 14.19 -19.84
CA TYR A 360 16.95 13.25 -20.27
C TYR A 360 16.12 12.81 -19.07
N VAL A 361 14.80 12.96 -19.16
CA VAL A 361 13.89 12.62 -18.06
C VAL A 361 12.80 11.67 -18.53
N THR A 362 12.65 10.53 -17.88
CA THR A 362 11.45 9.70 -18.03
C THR A 362 10.50 9.98 -16.87
N ALA A 363 9.31 10.50 -17.18
CA ALA A 363 8.25 10.76 -16.21
C ALA A 363 7.26 9.58 -16.15
N PHE A 364 6.89 9.15 -14.96
CA PHE A 364 5.87 8.12 -14.72
C PHE A 364 4.78 8.64 -13.78
N PRO A 365 3.53 8.16 -13.89
CA PRO A 365 2.48 8.57 -12.97
C PRO A 365 2.66 7.97 -11.57
N ASN A 366 3.22 6.77 -11.47
CA ASN A 366 3.39 6.01 -10.22
C ASN A 366 4.47 4.94 -10.34
N TYR A 367 4.93 4.41 -9.20
CA TYR A 367 5.97 3.37 -9.16
C TYR A 367 5.52 2.05 -9.80
N GLN A 368 4.23 1.75 -9.80
CA GLN A 368 3.70 0.55 -10.43
C GLN A 368 3.92 0.57 -11.96
N THR A 369 3.72 1.74 -12.58
CA THR A 369 3.99 1.92 -14.01
C THR A 369 5.49 1.87 -14.28
N MET A 370 6.29 2.60 -13.50
CA MET A 370 7.77 2.57 -13.60
C MET A 370 8.31 1.13 -13.50
N GLY A 371 7.80 0.32 -12.57
CA GLY A 371 8.25 -1.06 -12.36
C GLY A 371 8.12 -1.97 -13.59
N LYS A 372 7.19 -1.68 -14.51
CA LYS A 372 7.04 -2.42 -15.78
C LYS A 372 8.17 -2.15 -16.77
N TYR A 373 8.79 -0.96 -16.68
CA TYR A 373 9.80 -0.46 -17.62
C TYR A 373 11.18 -0.31 -16.98
N PHE A 374 11.31 -0.62 -15.69
CA PHE A 374 12.54 -0.41 -14.90
C PHE A 374 13.82 -0.94 -15.57
N ASN A 375 13.72 -2.09 -16.25
CA ASN A 375 14.85 -2.75 -16.92
C ASN A 375 15.18 -2.20 -18.33
N GLN A 376 14.40 -1.23 -18.82
CA GLN A 376 14.55 -0.63 -20.15
C GLN A 376 15.13 0.79 -20.09
N ILE A 377 15.03 1.46 -18.94
CA ILE A 377 15.48 2.85 -18.75
C ILE A 377 16.99 2.94 -18.99
N SER A 378 17.41 3.89 -19.82
CA SER A 378 18.83 4.12 -20.12
C SER A 378 19.59 4.63 -18.89
N TRP A 379 20.85 4.22 -18.78
CA TRP A 379 21.81 4.92 -17.92
C TRP A 379 22.01 6.37 -18.41
N GLU A 380 22.54 7.21 -17.53
CA GLU A 380 22.77 8.64 -17.74
C GLU A 380 21.46 9.40 -18.02
N THR A 381 20.36 8.95 -17.40
CA THR A 381 19.05 9.60 -17.46
C THR A 381 18.45 9.76 -16.06
N GLU A 382 17.47 10.65 -15.99
CA GLU A 382 16.70 10.92 -14.78
C GLU A 382 15.31 10.31 -14.87
N VAL A 383 14.77 9.91 -13.72
CA VAL A 383 13.41 9.39 -13.61
C VAL A 383 12.65 10.18 -12.57
N TRP A 384 11.48 10.68 -12.97
CA TRP A 384 10.54 11.38 -12.09
C TRP A 384 9.24 10.59 -11.98
N VAL A 385 8.67 10.54 -10.77
CA VAL A 385 7.41 9.85 -10.50
C VAL A 385 6.43 10.85 -9.89
N ALA A 386 5.32 11.10 -10.57
CA ALA A 386 4.34 12.10 -10.16
C ALA A 386 3.74 11.84 -8.76
N GLU A 387 3.61 10.57 -8.37
CA GLU A 387 3.23 10.14 -7.01
C GLU A 387 4.18 10.67 -5.92
N MET A 388 5.47 10.89 -6.23
CA MET A 388 6.49 11.43 -5.32
C MET A 388 7.18 12.65 -5.94
N PRO A 389 6.46 13.78 -6.10
CA PRO A 389 6.87 14.86 -7.01
C PRO A 389 8.11 15.63 -6.57
N THR A 390 8.56 15.46 -5.33
CA THR A 390 9.72 16.14 -4.72
C THR A 390 11.03 15.35 -4.85
N HIS A 391 11.00 14.17 -5.46
CA HIS A 391 12.17 13.30 -5.59
C HIS A 391 12.47 13.04 -7.06
N LEU A 392 13.76 12.85 -7.34
CA LEU A 392 14.28 12.46 -8.63
C LEU A 392 15.17 11.23 -8.44
N ILE A 393 15.07 10.26 -9.36
CA ILE A 393 15.90 9.06 -9.35
C ILE A 393 16.93 9.22 -10.46
N HIS A 394 18.20 9.15 -10.09
CA HIS A 394 19.32 9.26 -11.02
C HIS A 394 19.76 7.87 -11.46
N TYR A 395 19.59 7.53 -12.74
CA TYR A 395 20.17 6.32 -13.33
C TYR A 395 21.61 6.62 -13.73
N ASP A 396 22.49 6.71 -12.74
CA ASP A 396 23.89 7.09 -12.92
C ASP A 396 24.83 6.13 -12.17
N GLY A 397 26.14 6.23 -12.42
CA GLY A 397 27.21 5.52 -11.74
C GLY A 397 27.77 6.30 -10.55
N LYS A 398 28.89 7.01 -10.74
CA LYS A 398 29.72 7.53 -9.63
C LYS A 398 29.39 8.97 -9.19
N ARG A 399 28.53 9.69 -9.91
CA ARG A 399 28.39 11.15 -9.78
C ARG A 399 27.86 11.62 -8.42
N PHE A 400 27.05 10.82 -7.72
CA PHE A 400 26.26 11.29 -6.57
C PHE A 400 26.43 10.53 -5.24
N LEU A 401 27.53 9.79 -5.04
CA LEU A 401 27.73 9.04 -3.78
C LEU A 401 28.10 9.96 -2.61
N GLY A 402 27.18 10.10 -1.64
CA GLY A 402 27.43 10.82 -0.38
C GLY A 402 26.28 10.70 0.62
N PRO A 403 26.51 10.89 1.94
CA PRO A 403 25.43 10.91 2.93
C PRO A 403 24.54 12.15 2.76
N TYR A 404 23.21 11.97 2.78
CA TYR A 404 22.25 13.09 2.74
C TYR A 404 22.23 13.95 4.00
N ASN A 405 22.63 13.39 5.15
CA ASN A 405 22.69 14.09 6.42
C ASN A 405 24.15 14.40 6.77
N ARG A 406 24.61 15.59 6.41
CA ARG A 406 25.86 16.17 6.93
C ARG A 406 25.66 17.58 7.41
#